data_AF-A0A3D1X6P9-F1
#
_entry.id   AF-A0A3D1X6P9-F1
#
_cell.length_a   1.000
_cell.length_b   1.000
_cell.length_c   1.000
_cell.angle_alpha   90.00
_cell.angle_beta   90.00
_cell.angle_gamma   90.00
#
_symmetry.space_group_name_H-M   'P 1'
#
loop_
_entity.id
_entity.type
_entity.pdbx_description
1 polymer ?
#
loop_
_entity_poly.entity_id
_entity_poly.type
_entity_poly.pdbx_seq_one_letter_code
_entity_poly.pdbx_strand_id
1 'polypeptide(L)'
;MDKKEWQREKRKGIACLVVGLVGTLLGSVLIYYLWYIGWFYHLSVDSKLSSFDETEIEALFGAVLLLPFLSAMFTGFLRVQIDLRCEREYRKNTERNTDHISE
;
A
#
# COMPACT_ATOMS: atom_id res chain seq x y z
N MET A 1 26.91 -2.70 6.29
CA MET A 1 25.68 -2.18 6.93
C MET A 1 25.66 -2.64 8.37
N ASP A 2 25.65 -1.71 9.32
CA ASP A 2 25.71 -2.03 10.75
C ASP A 2 24.33 -2.51 11.26
N LYS A 3 24.30 -3.36 12.29
CA LYS A 3 23.08 -3.99 12.84
C LYS A 3 22.04 -2.95 13.30
N LYS A 4 22.51 -1.79 13.80
CA LYS A 4 21.67 -0.66 14.21
C LYS A 4 21.01 0.05 13.02
N GLU A 5 21.71 0.11 11.89
CA GLU A 5 21.24 0.71 10.64
C GLU A 5 20.13 -0.14 10.02
N TRP A 6 20.34 -1.46 9.97
CA TRP A 6 19.36 -2.43 9.49
C TRP A 6 18.04 -2.38 10.30
N GLN A 7 18.13 -2.31 11.63
CA GLN A 7 16.96 -2.18 12.51
C GLN A 7 16.19 -0.88 12.27
N ARG A 8 16.87 0.23 11.97
CA ARG A 8 16.21 1.51 11.64
C ARG A 8 15.47 1.43 10.31
N GLU A 9 16.07 0.84 9.28
CA GLU A 9 15.39 0.66 7.99
C GLU A 9 14.18 -0.25 8.12
N LYS A 10 14.30 -1.37 8.85
CA LYS A 10 13.17 -2.26 9.12
C LYS A 10 12.03 -1.53 9.84
N ARG A 11 12.36 -0.68 10.82
CA ARG A 11 11.37 0.12 11.57
C ARG A 11 10.69 1.18 10.70
N LYS A 12 11.42 1.83 9.79
CA LYS A 12 10.84 2.75 8.79
C LYS A 12 9.89 2.01 7.84
N GLY A 13 10.28 0.80 7.43
CA GLY A 13 9.45 -0.11 6.63
C GLY A 13 8.16 -0.50 7.34
N ILE A 14 8.20 -0.81 8.63
CA ILE A 14 6.99 -1.12 9.40
C ILE A 14 6.13 0.13 9.60
N ALA A 15 6.72 1.25 9.99
CA ALA A 15 5.99 2.50 10.23
C ALA A 15 5.22 2.96 8.98
N CYS A 16 5.86 2.91 7.82
CA CYS A 16 5.21 3.30 6.58
C CYS A 16 4.15 2.28 6.12
N LEU A 17 4.22 1.02 6.56
CA LEU A 17 3.20 0.00 6.29
C LEU A 17 1.96 0.28 7.14
N VAL A 18 2.16 0.55 8.44
CA VAL A 18 1.09 0.95 9.37
C VAL A 18 0.39 2.22 8.88
N VAL A 19 1.15 3.24 8.47
CA VAL A 19 0.57 4.48 7.92
C VAL A 19 -0.24 4.20 6.64
N GLY A 20 0.26 3.34 5.75
CA GLY A 20 -0.47 2.94 4.55
C GLY A 20 -1.78 2.19 4.86
N LEU A 21 -1.75 1.28 5.84
CA LEU A 21 -2.92 0.53 6.31
C LEU A 21 -3.97 1.42 6.96
N VAL A 22 -3.54 2.33 7.83
CA VAL A 22 -4.43 3.30 8.48
C VAL A 22 -5.04 4.25 7.44
N GLY A 23 -4.24 4.71 6.47
CA GLY A 23 -4.73 5.55 5.37
C GLY A 23 -5.76 4.85 4.49
N THR A 24 -5.55 3.58 4.17
CA THR A 24 -6.54 2.79 3.40
C THR A 24 -7.82 2.57 4.20
N LEU A 25 -7.72 2.21 5.49
CA LEU A 25 -8.89 2.09 6.37
C LEU A 25 -9.70 3.39 6.45
N LEU A 26 -9.04 4.53 6.68
CA LEU A 26 -9.70 5.83 6.74
C LEU A 26 -10.34 6.20 5.40
N GLY A 27 -9.66 5.92 4.29
CA GLY A 27 -10.20 6.10 2.95
C GLY A 27 -11.48 5.27 2.73
N SER A 28 -11.45 3.98 3.06
CA SER A 28 -12.61 3.09 2.94
C SER A 28 -13.79 3.55 3.79
N VAL A 29 -13.56 4.01 5.02
CA VAL A 29 -14.60 4.55 5.90
C VAL A 29 -15.21 5.83 5.30
N LEU A 30 -14.38 6.74 4.80
CA LEU A 30 -14.85 7.97 4.15
C LEU A 30 -15.69 7.67 2.92
N ILE A 31 -15.25 6.72 2.08
CA ILE A 31 -15.99 6.26 0.91
C ILE A 31 -17.36 5.71 1.30
N TYR A 32 -17.40 4.82 2.29
CA TYR A 32 -18.65 4.24 2.77
C TYR A 32 -19.61 5.32 3.29
N TYR A 33 -19.06 6.32 3.99
CA TYR A 33 -19.84 7.46 4.47
C TYR A 33 -20.41 8.30 3.32
N LEU A 34 -19.59 8.61 2.31
CA LEU A 34 -20.02 9.34 1.11
C LEU A 34 -21.09 8.57 0.31
N TRP A 35 -20.97 7.25 0.25
CA TRP A 35 -22.01 6.38 -0.31
C TRP A 35 -23.30 6.44 0.50
N TYR A 36 -23.20 6.28 1.82
CA TYR A 36 -24.35 6.24 2.73
C TYR A 36 -25.21 7.51 2.65
N ILE A 37 -24.59 8.68 2.56
CA ILE A 37 -25.31 9.95 2.45
C ILE A 37 -25.80 10.25 1.03
N GLY A 38 -25.65 9.31 0.07
CA GLY A 38 -26.08 9.48 -1.31
C GLY A 38 -25.26 10.51 -2.08
N TRP A 39 -24.04 10.85 -1.61
CA TRP A 39 -23.21 11.89 -2.23
C TRP A 39 -22.83 11.51 -3.66
N PHE A 40 -22.56 10.22 -3.92
CA PHE A 40 -22.30 9.71 -5.26
C PHE A 40 -23.51 9.82 -6.19
N TYR A 41 -24.73 9.62 -5.67
CA TYR A 41 -25.96 9.79 -6.43
C TYR A 41 -26.19 11.27 -6.79
N HIS A 42 -26.00 12.18 -5.84
CA HIS A 42 -26.05 13.62 -6.10
C HIS A 42 -25.01 14.06 -7.13
N LEU A 43 -23.78 13.53 -7.05
CA LEU A 43 -22.73 13.78 -8.04
C LEU A 43 -23.10 13.28 -9.43
N SER A 44 -23.72 12.11 -9.52
CA SER A 44 -24.17 11.52 -10.78
C SER A 44 -25.27 12.35 -11.45
N VAL A 45 -26.26 12.80 -10.66
CA VAL A 45 -27.47 13.47 -11.16
C VAL A 45 -27.27 14.97 -11.40
N ASP A 46 -26.57 15.70 -10.51
CA ASP A 46 -26.41 17.17 -10.61
C ASP A 46 -25.17 17.62 -11.41
N SER A 47 -24.30 16.70 -11.84
CA SER A 47 -23.01 17.06 -12.48
C SER A 47 -22.97 16.69 -13.97
N LYS A 48 -21.90 17.11 -14.65
CA LYS A 48 -21.54 16.66 -16.02
C LYS A 48 -21.45 15.14 -16.21
N LEU A 49 -21.52 14.35 -15.14
CA LEU A 49 -21.58 12.89 -15.18
C LEU A 49 -22.97 12.37 -15.56
N SER A 50 -24.02 13.21 -15.56
CA SER A 50 -25.36 12.85 -16.06
C SER A 50 -25.38 12.35 -17.51
N SER A 51 -24.32 12.62 -18.29
CA SER A 51 -24.19 12.09 -19.65
C SER A 51 -23.75 10.63 -19.72
N PHE A 52 -23.29 10.06 -18.61
CA PHE A 52 -22.89 8.66 -18.49
C PHE A 52 -24.05 7.82 -17.99
N ASP A 53 -24.13 6.59 -18.47
CA ASP A 53 -25.16 5.66 -18.01
C ASP A 53 -24.88 5.23 -16.57
N GLU A 54 -25.93 4.90 -15.81
CA GLU A 54 -25.83 4.63 -14.36
C GLU A 54 -24.82 3.50 -14.06
N THR A 55 -24.78 2.49 -14.93
CA THR A 55 -23.82 1.37 -14.92
C THR A 55 -22.37 1.79 -15.18
N GLU A 56 -22.13 2.79 -16.03
CA GLU A 56 -20.78 3.28 -16.31
C GLU A 56 -20.23 4.06 -15.13
N ILE A 57 -21.09 4.83 -14.46
CA ILE A 57 -20.75 5.59 -13.26
C ILE A 57 -20.44 4.64 -12.09
N GLU A 58 -21.25 3.60 -11.89
CA GLU A 58 -20.99 2.56 -10.89
C GLU A 58 -19.66 1.84 -11.15
N ALA A 59 -19.36 1.49 -12.40
CA ALA A 59 -18.08 0.89 -12.78
C ALA A 59 -16.90 1.83 -12.54
N LEU A 60 -17.06 3.13 -12.82
CA LEU A 60 -16.01 4.13 -12.65
C LEU A 60 -15.72 4.38 -11.16
N PHE A 61 -16.75 4.46 -10.33
CA PHE A 61 -16.58 4.50 -8.88
C PHE A 61 -15.95 3.19 -8.38
N GLY A 62 -16.43 2.03 -8.81
CA GLY A 62 -15.83 0.74 -8.47
C GLY A 62 -14.32 0.67 -8.80
N ALA A 63 -13.91 1.18 -9.97
CA ALA A 63 -12.51 1.24 -10.37
C ALA A 63 -11.68 2.20 -9.51
N VAL A 64 -12.22 3.39 -9.22
CA VAL A 64 -11.58 4.39 -8.32
C VAL A 64 -11.43 3.82 -6.91
N LEU A 65 -12.36 2.99 -6.46
CA LEU A 65 -12.32 2.32 -5.16
C LEU A 65 -11.37 1.12 -5.12
N LEU A 66 -11.21 0.40 -6.23
CA LEU A 66 -10.28 -0.72 -6.36
C LEU A 66 -8.81 -0.28 -6.44
N LEU A 67 -8.53 0.87 -7.05
CA LEU A 67 -7.19 1.44 -7.18
C LEU A 67 -6.40 1.55 -5.87
N PRO A 68 -6.93 2.14 -4.78
CA PRO A 68 -6.21 2.21 -3.51
C PRO A 68 -5.93 0.83 -2.91
N PHE A 69 -6.86 -0.12 -3.03
CA PHE A 69 -6.64 -1.51 -2.60
C PHE A 69 -5.51 -2.19 -3.38
N LEU A 70 -5.52 -2.07 -4.70
CA LEU A 70 -4.45 -2.59 -5.56
C LEU A 70 -3.11 -1.94 -5.24
N SER A 71 -3.10 -0.62 -5.00
CA SER A 71 -1.88 0.11 -4.63
C SER A 71 -1.30 -0.37 -3.30
N ALA A 72 -2.14 -0.63 -2.30
CA ALA A 72 -1.72 -1.11 -0.99
C ALA A 72 -1.18 -2.55 -1.07
N MET A 73 -1.87 -3.42 -1.80
CA MET A 73 -1.41 -4.79 -2.07
C MET A 73 -0.07 -4.80 -2.79
N PHE A 74 0.08 -4.00 -3.84
CA PHE A 74 1.32 -3.89 -4.60
C PHE A 74 2.47 -3.33 -3.75
N THR A 75 2.21 -2.30 -2.95
CA THR A 75 3.20 -1.71 -2.04
C THR A 75 3.63 -2.69 -0.95
N GLY A 76 2.68 -3.45 -0.39
CA GLY A 76 2.94 -4.52 0.57
C GLY A 76 3.81 -5.62 -0.06
N PHE A 77 3.48 -6.06 -1.27
CA PHE A 77 4.24 -7.07 -2.00
C PHE A 77 5.68 -6.64 -2.30
N LEU A 78 5.88 -5.42 -2.80
CA LEU A 78 7.23 -4.88 -3.07
C LEU A 78 8.06 -4.82 -1.79
N ARG A 79 7.47 -4.48 -0.64
CA ARG A 79 8.20 -4.46 0.63
C ARG A 79 8.63 -5.83 1.10
N VAL A 80 7.76 -6.83 0.97
CA VAL A 80 8.12 -8.23 1.31
C VAL A 80 9.28 -8.69 0.42
N GLN A 81 9.25 -8.37 -0.87
CA GLN A 81 10.34 -8.68 -1.80
C GLN A 81 11.66 -8.00 -1.39
N ILE A 82 11.61 -6.73 -1.00
CA ILE A 82 12.80 -5.98 -0.56
C ILE A 82 13.35 -6.54 0.77
N ASP A 83 12.48 -6.86 1.74
CA ASP A 83 12.91 -7.43 3.03
C ASP A 83 13.60 -8.79 2.81
N LEU A 84 13.00 -9.67 1.99
CA LEU A 84 13.58 -10.96 1.62
C LEU A 84 14.87 -10.83 0.81
N ARG A 85 15.05 -9.75 0.04
CA ARG A 85 16.32 -9.48 -0.66
C ARG A 85 17.39 -9.02 0.32
N CYS A 86 17.07 -8.07 1.21
CA CYS A 86 17.99 -7.60 2.25
C CYS A 86 18.42 -8.73 3.18
N GLU A 87 17.50 -9.62 3.57
CA GLU A 87 17.81 -10.75 4.44
C GLU A 87 18.76 -11.76 3.77
N ARG A 88 18.58 -12.02 2.47
CA ARG A 88 19.51 -12.84 1.69
C ARG A 88 20.90 -12.21 1.58
N GLU A 89 20.96 -10.91 1.38
CA GLU A 89 22.23 -10.17 1.26
C GLU A 89 22.96 -10.08 2.61
N TYR A 90 22.21 -9.96 3.72
CA TYR A 90 22.76 -10.03 5.07
C TYR A 90 23.36 -11.40 5.39
N ARG A 91 22.67 -12.50 5.07
CA ARG A 91 23.22 -13.86 5.25
C ARG A 91 24.52 -14.06 4.47
N LYS A 92 24.55 -13.67 3.19
CA LYS A 92 25.76 -13.75 2.36
C LYS A 92 26.93 -12.96 2.93
N ASN A 93 26.68 -11.74 3.39
CA ASN A 93 27.74 -10.91 3.99
C ASN A 93 28.20 -11.44 5.36
N THR A 94 27.33 -12.12 6.11
CA THR A 94 27.68 -12.77 7.38
C THR A 94 28.58 -13.98 7.13
N GLU A 95 28.22 -14.85 6.19
CA GLU A 95 29.03 -16.01 5.80
C GLU A 95 30.43 -15.59 5.34
N ARG A 96 30.52 -14.62 4.42
CA ARG A 96 31.79 -14.10 3.89
C ARG A 96 32.70 -13.47 4.96
N ASN A 97 32.14 -12.86 5.99
CA ASN A 97 32.93 -12.30 7.11
C ASN A 97 33.41 -13.39 8.07
N THR A 98 32.71 -14.53 8.14
CA THR A 98 33.12 -15.64 9.00
C THR A 98 34.31 -16.37 8.39
N ASP A 99 34.33 -16.52 7.06
CA ASP A 99 35.43 -17.12 6.32
C ASP A 99 36.74 -16.32 6.44
N HIS A 100 36.66 -14.98 6.47
CA HIS A 100 37.82 -14.10 6.63
C HIS A 100 38.42 -14.04 8.06
N ILE A 101 37.71 -14.54 9.07
CA ILE A 101 38.21 -14.61 10.45
C ILE A 101 38.91 -15.97 10.70
N SER A 102 38.70 -16.95 9.82
CA SER A 102 39.30 -18.30 9.91
C SER A 102 40.59 -18.51 9.11
N GLU A 103 41.09 -17.48 8.40
CA GLU A 103 42.41 -17.43 7.75
C GLU A 103 43.41 -16.61 8.57
#